data_AF-A0A2K1ER02-F1
#
_entry.id   AF-A0A2K1ER02-F1
#
_cell.length_a   1.000
_cell.length_b   1.000
_cell.length_c   1.000
_cell.angle_alpha   90.00
_cell.angle_beta   90.00
_cell.angle_gamma   90.00
#
_symmetry.space_group_name_H-M   'P 1'
#
loop_
_entity.id
_entity.type
_entity.pdbx_description
1 polymer ?
#
loop_
_entity_poly.entity_id
_entity_poly.type
_entity_poly.pdbx_seq_one_letter_code
_entity_poly.pdbx_strand_id
1 'polypeptide(L)'
;MENRQIFAPEILPSGDFGNRYSFFEKDLVCVERWIPKSNYEIPFFITTDGNFTAPTTHGEFADGFPDFISLDSGNLVNLKNVSRTETGEYGGKVFFGESDVYTSVNKLNSTVLTDLIEAANKRPTDQRFIIGTVNSKSGLFPARDVYYMDMWDPKKNYHVPRFYYAGGFYVVALTMRHCQDAFPYLFPATPGHLINVSKVAGFDEHSFGTIVRFKDTDYTCPISKPKHRKLKKYFKNN
;
A
#
# COMPACT_ATOMS: atom_id res chain seq x y z
N MET A 1 -8.00 -0.30 18.24
CA MET A 1 -7.56 0.02 16.87
C MET A 1 -8.64 -0.43 15.92
N GLU A 2 -9.08 0.43 15.01
CA GLU A 2 -9.93 0.00 13.90
C GLU A 2 -9.18 -1.05 13.09
N ASN A 3 -9.80 -2.20 12.82
CA ASN A 3 -9.17 -3.26 12.06
C ASN A 3 -9.23 -2.96 10.55
N ARG A 4 -8.40 -2.01 10.12
CA ARG A 4 -8.35 -1.56 8.72
C ARG A 4 -7.74 -2.65 7.84
N GLN A 5 -8.26 -2.81 6.64
CA GLN A 5 -7.68 -3.69 5.63
C GLN A 5 -6.72 -2.86 4.77
N ILE A 6 -5.47 -3.28 4.68
CA ILE A 6 -4.40 -2.57 3.98
C ILE A 6 -4.17 -3.24 2.63
N PHE A 7 -4.19 -2.47 1.55
CA PHE A 7 -3.82 -2.95 0.22
C PHE A 7 -2.32 -3.18 0.12
N ALA A 8 -1.94 -4.42 -0.15
CA ALA A 8 -0.55 -4.84 -0.30
C ALA A 8 -0.53 -6.21 -1.00
N PRO A 9 0.14 -6.38 -2.15
CA PRO A 9 0.32 -7.68 -2.78
C PRO A 9 1.10 -8.65 -1.89
N GLU A 10 0.65 -9.90 -1.85
CA GLU A 10 1.32 -10.99 -1.13
C GLU A 10 2.63 -11.39 -1.82
N ILE A 11 3.63 -11.72 -1.01
CA ILE A 11 4.89 -12.31 -1.45
C ILE A 11 5.00 -13.70 -0.84
N LEU A 12 5.10 -14.70 -1.72
CA LEU A 12 5.28 -16.11 -1.36
C LEU A 12 6.72 -16.37 -0.89
N PRO A 13 6.98 -17.50 -0.19
CA PRO A 13 8.35 -17.87 0.20
C PRO A 13 9.33 -18.00 -0.97
N SER A 14 8.84 -18.27 -2.19
CA SER A 14 9.65 -18.29 -3.42
C SER A 14 10.13 -16.90 -3.86
N GLY A 15 9.53 -15.83 -3.34
CA GLY A 15 9.71 -14.44 -3.79
C GLY A 15 8.72 -14.00 -4.87
N ASP A 16 7.86 -14.90 -5.35
CA ASP A 16 6.82 -14.58 -6.32
C ASP A 16 5.61 -13.89 -5.67
N PHE A 17 4.83 -13.19 -6.49
CA PHE A 17 3.55 -12.63 -6.03
C PHE A 17 2.51 -13.74 -5.82
N GLY A 18 1.79 -13.65 -4.69
CA GLY A 18 0.65 -14.51 -4.39
C GLY A 18 -0.67 -13.97 -4.97
N ASN A 19 -1.78 -14.61 -4.59
CA ASN A 19 -3.13 -14.24 -5.04
C ASN A 19 -3.88 -13.34 -4.04
N ARG A 20 -3.26 -13.00 -2.90
CA ARG A 20 -3.82 -12.06 -1.93
C ARG A 20 -3.25 -10.66 -2.17
N TYR A 21 -4.12 -9.65 -2.06
CA TYR A 21 -3.78 -8.23 -2.30
C TYR A 21 -4.05 -7.35 -1.09
N SER A 22 -4.17 -7.95 0.09
CA SER A 22 -4.37 -7.20 1.32
C SER A 22 -4.12 -8.04 2.55
N PHE A 23 -3.84 -7.36 3.66
CA PHE A 23 -3.86 -7.91 5.01
C PHE A 23 -4.67 -7.02 5.95
N PHE A 24 -5.05 -7.54 7.11
CA PHE A 24 -5.65 -6.72 8.16
C PHE A 24 -4.58 -6.12 9.06
N GLU A 25 -4.70 -4.85 9.38
CA GLU A 25 -3.71 -4.15 10.20
C GLU A 25 -3.48 -4.80 11.58
N LYS A 26 -4.51 -5.41 12.19
CA LYS A 26 -4.36 -6.14 13.46
C LYS A 26 -3.39 -7.33 13.35
N ASP A 27 -3.17 -7.85 12.15
CA ASP A 27 -2.32 -9.00 11.87
C ASP A 27 -0.88 -8.58 11.58
N LEU A 28 -0.61 -7.27 11.45
CA LEU A 28 0.73 -6.73 11.24
C LEU A 28 1.64 -6.99 12.45
N VAL A 29 2.73 -7.73 12.20
CA VAL A 29 3.75 -8.10 13.19
C VAL A 29 4.94 -7.15 13.09
N CYS A 30 5.46 -6.95 11.88
CA CYS A 30 6.64 -6.15 11.62
C CYS A 30 6.58 -5.53 10.22
N VAL A 31 7.20 -4.37 10.05
CA VAL A 31 7.60 -3.85 8.74
C VAL A 31 9.12 -3.93 8.67
N GLU A 32 9.61 -4.67 7.70
CA GLU A 32 11.02 -4.83 7.39
C GLU A 32 11.37 -4.04 6.12
N ARG A 33 12.59 -3.53 6.06
CA ARG A 33 13.14 -2.95 4.82
C ARG A 33 13.57 -4.07 3.89
N TRP A 34 12.95 -4.16 2.71
CA TRP A 34 13.27 -5.14 1.69
C TRP A 34 13.82 -4.49 0.41
N ILE A 35 14.73 -5.19 -0.26
CA ILE A 35 15.43 -4.72 -1.46
C ILE A 35 15.29 -5.80 -2.55
N PRO A 36 14.11 -5.94 -3.18
CA PRO A 36 13.88 -6.97 -4.19
C PRO A 36 14.69 -6.74 -5.48
N LYS A 37 15.10 -5.50 -5.75
CA LYS A 37 15.90 -5.12 -6.92
C LYS A 37 16.92 -4.06 -6.52
N SER A 38 18.05 -4.01 -7.23
CA SER A 38 19.11 -3.02 -6.99
C SER A 38 18.54 -1.60 -6.98
N ASN A 39 18.76 -0.86 -5.88
CA ASN A 39 18.28 0.51 -5.63
C ASN A 39 16.77 0.68 -5.40
N TYR A 40 16.01 -0.41 -5.23
CA TYR A 40 14.58 -0.36 -4.96
C TYR A 40 14.30 -0.86 -3.54
N GLU A 41 14.40 0.05 -2.56
CA GLU A 41 13.99 -0.25 -1.18
C GLU A 41 12.48 -0.04 -1.04
N ILE A 42 11.78 -1.05 -0.52
CA ILE A 42 10.34 -1.04 -0.26
C ILE A 42 10.00 -1.72 1.07
N PRO A 43 8.85 -1.39 1.69
CA PRO A 43 8.45 -2.04 2.92
C PRO A 43 7.95 -3.46 2.66
N PHE A 44 8.36 -4.37 3.53
CA PHE A 44 7.91 -5.75 3.60
C PHE A 44 7.13 -5.94 4.88
N PHE A 45 5.83 -6.14 4.73
CA PHE A 45 4.87 -6.29 5.81
C PHE A 45 4.82 -7.75 6.21
N ILE A 46 5.38 -8.05 7.38
CA ILE A 46 5.27 -9.35 8.01
C ILE A 46 4.00 -9.35 8.85
N THR A 47 3.14 -10.33 8.60
CA THR A 47 1.88 -10.51 9.33
C THR A 47 1.83 -11.89 9.97
N THR A 48 0.80 -12.16 10.77
CA THR A 48 0.57 -13.51 11.32
C THR A 48 0.11 -14.51 10.26
N ASP A 49 -0.41 -14.06 9.12
CA ASP A 49 -1.02 -14.92 8.11
C ASP A 49 -0.35 -14.82 6.72
N GLY A 50 0.78 -14.11 6.59
CA GLY A 50 1.49 -13.97 5.32
C GLY A 50 2.50 -12.82 5.30
N ASN A 51 3.16 -12.67 4.16
CA ASN A 51 4.05 -11.55 3.91
C ASN A 51 3.54 -10.75 2.72
N PHE A 52 3.62 -9.43 2.81
CA PHE A 52 3.09 -8.54 1.80
C PHE A 52 4.08 -7.41 1.52
N THR A 53 3.92 -6.73 0.41
CA THR A 53 4.78 -5.59 0.04
C THR A 53 3.98 -4.40 -0.42
N ALA A 54 4.59 -3.22 -0.44
CA ALA A 54 3.99 -2.09 -1.13
C ALA A 54 3.87 -2.41 -2.64
N PRO A 55 2.75 -2.07 -3.28
CA PRO A 55 2.58 -2.21 -4.72
C PRO A 55 3.40 -1.16 -5.49
N THR A 56 4.00 -1.58 -6.61
CA THR A 56 5.01 -0.82 -7.36
C THR A 56 4.73 -0.75 -8.86
N THR A 57 3.74 -1.49 -9.37
CA THR A 57 3.42 -1.55 -10.80
C THR A 57 1.92 -1.38 -11.07
N HIS A 58 1.58 -0.94 -12.29
CA HIS A 58 0.19 -0.94 -12.76
C HIS A 58 -0.46 -2.33 -12.68
N GLY A 59 0.29 -3.39 -13.02
CA GLY A 59 -0.23 -4.76 -12.99
C GLY A 59 -0.69 -5.18 -11.59
N GLU A 60 0.17 -4.99 -10.58
CA GLU A 60 -0.16 -5.30 -9.18
C GLU A 60 -1.41 -4.56 -8.69
N PHE A 61 -1.62 -3.33 -9.15
CA PHE A 61 -2.82 -2.56 -8.84
C PHE A 61 -4.05 -3.02 -9.62
N ALA A 62 -3.92 -3.30 -10.92
CA ALA A 62 -5.02 -3.78 -11.75
C ALA A 62 -5.53 -5.14 -11.25
N ASP A 63 -4.62 -6.05 -10.91
CA ASP A 63 -4.97 -7.36 -10.36
C ASP A 63 -5.64 -7.23 -8.99
N GLY A 64 -5.15 -6.27 -8.19
CA GLY A 64 -5.61 -6.01 -6.85
C GLY A 64 -6.92 -5.22 -6.77
N PHE A 65 -7.27 -4.42 -7.78
CA PHE A 65 -8.46 -3.56 -7.80
C PHE A 65 -9.26 -3.73 -9.11
N PRO A 66 -10.34 -4.53 -9.11
CA PRO A 66 -11.10 -4.84 -10.32
C PRO A 66 -11.87 -3.65 -10.91
N ASP A 67 -12.03 -2.57 -10.16
CA ASP A 67 -12.68 -1.34 -10.61
C ASP A 67 -11.71 -0.34 -11.26
N PHE A 68 -10.40 -0.65 -11.23
CA PHE A 68 -9.35 0.15 -11.83
C PHE A 68 -9.01 -0.42 -13.20
N ILE A 69 -9.41 0.28 -14.26
CA ILE A 69 -9.26 -0.18 -15.64
C ILE A 69 -8.42 0.79 -16.44
N SER A 70 -7.56 0.28 -17.31
CA SER A 70 -6.83 1.11 -18.27
C SER A 70 -7.77 1.59 -19.35
N LEU A 71 -8.13 2.88 -19.30
CA LEU A 71 -8.99 3.51 -20.31
C LEU A 71 -8.18 4.13 -21.45
N ASP A 72 -6.94 4.52 -21.19
CA ASP A 72 -5.95 4.94 -22.16
C ASP A 72 -4.55 4.46 -21.71
N SER A 73 -3.57 4.48 -22.62
CA SER A 73 -2.22 4.03 -22.29
C SER A 73 -1.63 4.87 -21.14
N GLY A 74 -1.24 4.21 -20.05
CA GLY A 74 -0.49 4.83 -18.95
C GLY A 74 -1.27 5.25 -17.71
N ASN A 75 -2.59 4.99 -17.63
CA ASN A 75 -3.36 5.17 -16.41
C ASN A 75 -4.24 3.95 -16.07
N LEU A 76 -4.68 3.88 -14.81
CA LEU A 76 -5.73 3.00 -14.32
C LEU A 76 -6.81 3.85 -13.65
N VAL A 77 -8.02 3.81 -14.21
CA VAL A 77 -9.16 4.64 -13.83
C VAL A 77 -10.07 3.87 -12.92
N ASN A 78 -10.39 4.42 -11.75
CA ASN A 78 -11.42 3.90 -10.88
C ASN A 78 -12.80 4.27 -11.43
N LEU A 79 -13.46 3.29 -12.05
CA LEU A 79 -14.73 3.51 -12.74
C LEU A 79 -15.87 3.92 -11.80
N LYS A 80 -15.78 3.60 -10.51
CA LYS A 80 -16.79 4.02 -9.51
C LYS A 80 -16.78 5.51 -9.21
N ASN A 81 -15.68 6.20 -9.52
CA ASN A 81 -15.55 7.63 -9.30
C ASN A 81 -15.84 8.46 -10.55
N VAL A 82 -16.22 7.82 -11.66
CA VAL A 82 -16.63 8.51 -12.88
C VAL A 82 -18.00 9.13 -12.69
N SER A 83 -18.08 10.45 -12.79
CA SER A 83 -19.32 11.22 -12.64
C SER A 83 -19.96 11.58 -13.97
N ARG A 84 -19.14 11.80 -15.01
CA ARG A 84 -19.56 12.18 -16.35
C ARG A 84 -18.61 11.62 -17.39
N THR A 85 -19.13 11.34 -18.58
CA THR A 85 -18.37 10.89 -19.74
C THR A 85 -18.64 11.79 -20.95
N GLU A 86 -17.61 12.10 -21.72
CA GLU A 86 -17.72 12.78 -23.02
C GLU A 86 -17.02 11.93 -24.09
N THR A 87 -17.78 11.28 -24.97
CA THR A 87 -17.24 10.37 -26.00
C THR A 87 -17.52 10.89 -27.41
N GLY A 88 -16.61 10.63 -28.34
CA GLY A 88 -16.74 10.94 -29.76
C GLY A 88 -15.97 9.95 -30.65
N GLU A 89 -15.83 10.28 -31.94
CA GLU A 89 -15.28 9.36 -32.95
C GLU A 89 -13.80 8.96 -32.74
N TYR A 90 -13.07 9.75 -31.97
CA TYR A 90 -11.62 9.60 -31.72
C TYR A 90 -11.27 9.16 -30.30
N GLY A 91 -12.27 8.81 -29.47
CA GLY A 91 -12.08 8.49 -28.06
C GLY A 91 -12.99 9.34 -27.16
N GLY A 92 -12.60 9.54 -25.91
CA GLY A 92 -13.40 10.32 -24.98
C GLY A 92 -12.65 10.78 -23.75
N LYS A 93 -13.42 11.30 -22.80
CA LYS A 93 -12.98 11.74 -21.49
C LYS A 93 -13.92 11.17 -20.43
N VAL A 94 -13.34 10.82 -19.29
CA VAL A 94 -14.07 10.57 -18.04
C VAL A 94 -13.75 11.67 -17.05
N PHE A 95 -14.76 12.17 -16.36
CA PHE A 95 -14.65 13.20 -15.34
C PHE A 95 -14.91 12.60 -13.96
N PHE A 96 -14.32 13.21 -12.94
CA PHE A 96 -14.39 12.70 -11.56
C PHE A 96 -15.01 13.72 -10.60
N GLY A 97 -15.96 13.25 -9.80
CA GLY A 97 -16.71 14.08 -8.84
C GLY A 97 -17.41 15.27 -9.52
N GLU A 98 -17.55 16.37 -8.81
CA GLU A 98 -18.12 17.63 -9.33
C GLU A 98 -17.06 18.54 -9.99
N SER A 99 -15.84 18.04 -10.21
CA SER A 99 -14.71 18.81 -10.73
C SER A 99 -14.53 18.64 -12.23
N ASP A 100 -13.78 19.55 -12.85
CA ASP A 100 -13.31 19.39 -14.24
C ASP A 100 -12.03 18.52 -14.33
N VAL A 101 -11.68 17.78 -13.28
CA VAL A 101 -10.60 16.79 -13.36
C VAL A 101 -11.08 15.66 -14.27
N TYR A 102 -10.31 15.40 -15.33
CA TYR A 102 -10.63 14.37 -16.31
C TYR A 102 -9.39 13.58 -16.72
N THR A 103 -9.64 12.40 -17.30
CA THR A 103 -8.61 11.68 -18.05
C THR A 103 -9.17 11.13 -19.36
N SER A 104 -8.26 10.81 -20.29
CA SER A 104 -8.61 10.36 -21.63
C SER A 104 -9.07 8.90 -21.65
N VAL A 105 -9.88 8.59 -22.66
CA VAL A 105 -10.33 7.23 -23.01
C VAL A 105 -10.02 7.01 -24.47
N ASN A 106 -9.34 5.90 -24.80
CA ASN A 106 -9.08 5.56 -26.19
C ASN A 106 -10.38 5.16 -26.93
N LYS A 107 -10.32 5.12 -28.27
CA LYS A 107 -11.48 4.81 -29.12
C LYS A 107 -12.10 3.44 -28.85
N LEU A 108 -11.29 2.43 -28.50
CA LEU A 108 -11.80 1.08 -28.25
C LEU A 108 -12.63 1.08 -26.96
N ASN A 109 -12.06 1.61 -25.89
CA ASN A 109 -12.68 1.67 -24.57
C ASN A 109 -13.89 2.61 -24.55
N SER A 110 -13.92 3.67 -25.37
CA SER A 110 -15.08 4.58 -25.42
C SER A 110 -16.36 3.90 -25.89
N THR A 111 -16.26 2.82 -26.70
CA THR A 111 -17.43 2.08 -27.18
C THR A 111 -18.11 1.21 -26.12
N VAL A 112 -17.37 0.81 -25.09
CA VAL A 112 -17.83 -0.07 -24.01
C VAL A 112 -17.85 0.61 -22.64
N LEU A 113 -17.56 1.92 -22.59
CA LEU A 113 -17.33 2.66 -21.35
C LEU A 113 -18.54 2.62 -20.41
N THR A 114 -19.74 2.80 -20.94
CA THR A 114 -20.99 2.76 -20.15
C THR A 114 -21.15 1.39 -19.47
N ASP A 115 -20.97 0.30 -20.21
CA ASP A 115 -21.08 -1.06 -19.69
C ASP A 115 -20.03 -1.33 -18.60
N LEU A 116 -18.80 -0.83 -18.78
CA LEU A 116 -17.73 -0.95 -17.79
C LEU A 116 -18.07 -0.21 -16.49
N ILE A 117 -18.60 1.02 -16.59
CA ILE A 117 -19.01 1.83 -15.43
C ILE A 117 -20.19 1.16 -14.71
N GLU A 118 -21.20 0.68 -15.44
CA GLU A 118 -22.33 -0.04 -14.85
C GLU A 118 -21.90 -1.33 -14.14
N ALA A 119 -20.98 -2.09 -14.74
CA ALA A 119 -20.43 -3.30 -14.13
C ALA A 119 -19.66 -2.98 -12.85
N ALA A 120 -18.85 -1.91 -12.84
CA ALA A 120 -18.13 -1.47 -11.65
C ALA A 120 -19.11 -1.05 -10.53
N ASN A 121 -20.13 -0.25 -10.84
CA ASN A 121 -21.11 0.24 -9.87
C ASN A 121 -21.94 -0.88 -9.20
N LYS A 122 -22.05 -2.06 -9.83
CA LYS A 122 -22.68 -3.24 -9.23
C LYS A 122 -21.80 -3.93 -8.17
N ARG A 123 -20.49 -3.69 -8.17
CA ARG A 123 -19.56 -4.31 -7.21
C ARG A 123 -19.56 -3.55 -5.88
N PRO A 124 -19.31 -4.21 -4.73
CA PRO A 124 -19.21 -3.54 -3.44
C PRO A 124 -18.13 -2.43 -3.42
N THR A 125 -18.38 -1.31 -2.76
CA THR A 125 -17.38 -0.25 -2.56
C THR A 125 -16.16 -0.79 -1.83
N ASP A 126 -14.96 -0.53 -2.37
CA ASP A 126 -13.71 -0.94 -1.75
C ASP A 126 -13.51 -0.26 -0.39
N GLN A 127 -13.15 -1.04 0.63
CA GLN A 127 -12.91 -0.57 2.00
C GLN A 127 -11.44 -0.60 2.39
N ARG A 128 -10.55 -1.00 1.47
CA ARG A 128 -9.12 -1.11 1.73
C ARG A 128 -8.47 0.27 1.73
N PHE A 129 -7.35 0.35 2.43
CA PHE A 129 -6.53 1.54 2.53
C PHE A 129 -5.20 1.34 1.79
N ILE A 130 -4.76 2.37 1.08
CA ILE A 130 -3.45 2.44 0.45
C ILE A 130 -2.52 3.23 1.37
N ILE A 131 -1.30 2.74 1.59
CA ILE A 131 -0.28 3.46 2.33
C ILE A 131 0.33 4.50 1.39
N GLY A 132 0.05 5.77 1.65
CA GLY A 132 0.41 6.88 0.77
C GLY A 132 1.23 7.95 1.47
N THR A 133 1.86 8.83 0.69
CA THR A 133 2.53 10.03 1.16
C THR A 133 2.15 11.25 0.31
N VAL A 134 1.80 12.34 0.99
CA VAL A 134 1.45 13.63 0.40
C VAL A 134 2.14 14.74 1.20
N ASN A 135 2.82 15.68 0.53
CA ASN A 135 3.50 16.81 1.17
C ASN A 135 4.37 16.39 2.37
N SER A 136 5.14 15.31 2.21
CA SER A 136 6.01 14.73 3.25
C SER A 136 5.30 14.15 4.48
N LYS A 137 3.97 13.99 4.43
CA LYS A 137 3.16 13.31 5.45
C LYS A 137 2.66 11.99 4.89
N SER A 138 2.94 10.91 5.59
CA SER A 138 2.44 9.58 5.21
C SER A 138 1.26 9.17 6.07
N GLY A 139 0.40 8.34 5.50
CA GLY A 139 -0.85 7.92 6.12
C GLY A 139 -1.54 6.82 5.35
N LEU A 140 -2.74 6.48 5.80
CA LEU A 140 -3.61 5.51 5.16
C LEU A 140 -4.74 6.25 4.43
N PHE A 141 -4.84 6.03 3.13
CA PHE A 141 -5.80 6.68 2.25
C PHE A 141 -6.83 5.66 1.77
N PRO A 142 -8.15 5.91 1.89
CA PRO A 142 -9.16 4.99 1.38
C PRO A 142 -9.01 4.80 -0.13
N ALA A 143 -8.92 3.55 -0.60
CA ALA A 143 -8.77 3.27 -2.03
C ALA A 143 -9.97 3.76 -2.85
N ARG A 144 -11.17 3.76 -2.25
CA ARG A 144 -12.40 4.28 -2.86
C ARG A 144 -12.34 5.77 -3.21
N ASP A 145 -11.46 6.56 -2.57
CA ASP A 145 -11.38 8.00 -2.82
C ASP A 145 -10.48 8.32 -4.04
N VAL A 146 -9.79 7.33 -4.60
CA VAL A 146 -8.88 7.49 -5.74
C VAL A 146 -9.66 7.54 -7.04
N TYR A 147 -9.46 8.59 -7.83
CA TYR A 147 -10.05 8.78 -9.16
C TYR A 147 -9.36 7.92 -10.22
N TYR A 148 -8.04 8.04 -10.28
CA TYR A 148 -7.20 7.26 -11.16
C TYR A 148 -5.78 7.23 -10.60
N MET A 149 -4.97 6.35 -11.16
CA MET A 149 -3.56 6.23 -10.85
C MET A 149 -2.76 6.23 -12.15
N ASP A 150 -1.58 6.81 -12.10
CA ASP A 150 -0.54 6.67 -13.11
C ASP A 150 0.79 6.27 -12.45
N MET A 151 1.83 6.13 -13.27
CA MET A 151 3.20 5.92 -12.81
C MET A 151 3.97 7.22 -12.89
N TRP A 152 4.72 7.51 -11.83
CA TRP A 152 5.52 8.72 -11.69
C TRP A 152 6.98 8.39 -11.38
N ASP A 153 7.88 9.23 -11.88
CA ASP A 153 9.33 9.07 -11.74
C ASP A 153 9.88 10.18 -10.83
N PRO A 154 9.79 10.04 -9.49
CA PRO A 154 10.35 11.03 -8.56
C PRO A 154 11.87 11.20 -8.71
N LYS A 155 12.57 10.17 -9.23
CA LYS A 155 13.99 10.22 -9.57
C LYS A 155 14.28 9.20 -10.68
N LYS A 156 15.45 9.36 -11.33
CA LYS A 156 15.90 8.45 -12.39
C LYS A 156 15.83 6.98 -11.93
N ASN A 157 15.22 6.13 -12.76
CA ASN A 157 15.06 4.69 -12.54
C ASN A 157 14.24 4.30 -11.29
N TYR A 158 13.39 5.19 -10.80
CA TYR A 158 12.51 4.91 -9.68
C TYR A 158 11.08 5.25 -10.08
N HIS A 159 10.37 4.25 -10.57
CA HIS A 159 8.99 4.35 -11.03
C HIS A 159 8.06 3.99 -9.87
N VAL A 160 7.12 4.86 -9.51
CA VAL A 160 6.20 4.63 -8.40
C VAL A 160 4.75 4.99 -8.78
N PRO A 161 3.77 4.24 -8.26
CA PRO A 161 2.37 4.61 -8.34
C PRO A 161 2.07 5.98 -7.72
N ARG A 162 1.32 6.81 -8.46
CA ARG A 162 0.76 8.09 -8.02
C ARG A 162 -0.75 8.07 -8.18
N PHE A 163 -1.46 8.44 -7.11
CA PHE A 163 -2.91 8.35 -6.99
C PHE A 163 -3.49 9.75 -6.97
N TYR A 164 -4.45 9.99 -7.86
CA TYR A 164 -5.20 11.24 -7.95
C TYR A 164 -6.51 11.10 -7.20
N TYR A 165 -6.87 12.13 -6.44
CA TYR A 165 -8.10 12.22 -5.66
C TYR A 165 -8.55 13.68 -5.56
N ALA A 166 -9.68 13.95 -4.91
CA ALA A 166 -10.23 15.30 -4.77
C ALA A 166 -9.23 16.34 -4.22
N GLY A 167 -8.35 15.94 -3.29
CA GLY A 167 -7.38 16.81 -2.64
C GLY A 167 -6.03 16.92 -3.35
N GLY A 168 -5.92 16.48 -4.61
CA GLY A 168 -4.69 16.50 -5.40
C GLY A 168 -4.16 15.10 -5.67
N PHE A 169 -2.92 14.82 -5.28
CA PHE A 169 -2.35 13.49 -5.43
C PHE A 169 -1.51 13.08 -4.22
N TYR A 170 -1.35 11.77 -4.05
CA TYR A 170 -0.37 11.17 -3.16
C TYR A 170 0.36 10.05 -3.90
N VAL A 171 1.49 9.62 -3.37
CA VAL A 171 2.30 8.54 -3.97
C VAL A 171 2.46 7.40 -2.98
N VAL A 172 2.73 6.19 -3.47
CA VAL A 172 2.91 5.04 -2.57
C VAL A 172 4.06 5.28 -1.58
N ALA A 173 3.83 4.90 -0.32
CA ALA A 173 4.82 5.04 0.74
C ALA A 173 5.83 3.88 0.72
N LEU A 174 7.08 4.17 0.35
CA LEU A 174 8.11 3.13 0.17
C LEU A 174 9.24 3.11 1.22
N THR A 175 9.29 4.09 2.14
CA THR A 175 10.39 4.16 3.11
C THR A 175 9.95 3.73 4.50
N MET A 176 10.90 3.26 5.32
CA MET A 176 10.64 2.96 6.74
C MET A 176 10.11 4.19 7.50
N ARG A 177 10.58 5.39 7.16
CA ARG A 177 10.06 6.63 7.74
C ARG A 177 8.59 6.84 7.40
N HIS A 178 8.21 6.66 6.13
CA HIS A 178 6.82 6.76 5.72
C HIS A 178 5.93 5.70 6.40
N CYS A 179 6.44 4.48 6.57
CA CYS A 179 5.73 3.44 7.30
C CYS A 179 5.57 3.77 8.78
N GLN A 180 6.58 4.38 9.41
CA GLN A 180 6.49 4.83 10.79
C GLN A 180 5.44 5.96 10.96
N ASP A 181 5.37 6.89 9.99
CA ASP A 181 4.38 7.95 9.99
C ASP A 181 2.95 7.40 9.77
N ALA A 182 2.79 6.41 8.88
CA ALA A 182 1.50 5.76 8.61
C ALA A 182 1.03 4.82 9.74
N PHE A 183 1.97 4.18 10.44
CA PHE A 183 1.72 3.28 11.56
C PHE A 183 2.47 3.75 12.83
N PRO A 184 2.01 4.86 13.46
CA PRO A 184 2.75 5.52 14.54
C PRO A 184 2.90 4.68 15.83
N TYR A 185 2.13 3.59 15.96
CA TYR A 185 2.25 2.65 17.08
C TYR A 185 3.40 1.64 16.91
N LEU A 186 3.98 1.52 15.70
CA LEU A 186 5.10 0.62 15.49
C LEU A 186 6.39 1.20 16.09
N PHE A 187 7.16 0.34 16.74
CA PHE A 187 8.38 0.72 17.42
C PHE A 187 9.63 0.46 16.54
N PRO A 188 10.53 1.45 16.37
CA PRO A 188 11.75 1.25 15.57
C PRO A 188 12.81 0.45 16.34
N ALA A 189 12.85 -0.86 16.09
CA ALA A 189 13.78 -1.81 16.72
C ALA A 189 15.22 -1.66 16.18
N THR A 190 15.33 -1.47 14.86
CA THR A 190 16.56 -1.17 14.12
C THR A 190 16.22 -0.20 12.96
N PRO A 191 17.21 0.35 12.23
CA PRO A 191 16.92 1.17 11.04
C PRO A 191 16.11 0.47 9.95
N GLY A 192 16.14 -0.86 9.90
CA GLY A 192 15.41 -1.67 8.92
C GLY A 192 14.17 -2.37 9.47
N HIS A 193 13.78 -2.15 10.73
CA HIS A 193 12.66 -2.89 11.35
C HIS A 193 11.80 -1.99 12.23
N LEU A 194 10.50 -1.94 11.91
CA LEU A 194 9.45 -1.40 12.76
C LEU A 194 8.60 -2.56 13.30
N ILE A 195 8.50 -2.69 14.62
CA ILE A 195 7.83 -3.85 15.25
C ILE A 195 6.52 -3.45 15.92
N ASN A 196 5.52 -4.31 15.84
CA ASN A 196 4.30 -4.16 16.61
C ASN A 196 4.51 -4.66 18.04
N VAL A 197 4.64 -3.73 18.99
CA VAL A 197 4.94 -4.05 20.39
C VAL A 197 3.87 -4.95 21.01
N SER A 198 2.60 -4.82 20.61
CA SER A 198 1.50 -5.66 21.11
C SER A 198 1.63 -7.14 20.73
N LYS A 199 2.38 -7.42 19.66
CA LYS A 199 2.65 -8.76 19.13
C LYS A 199 3.94 -9.36 19.68
N VAL A 200 4.73 -8.64 20.48
CA VAL A 200 5.95 -9.20 21.06
C VAL A 200 5.59 -10.28 22.10
N ALA A 201 6.18 -11.47 21.94
CA ALA A 201 6.06 -12.59 22.88
C ALA A 201 7.23 -12.62 23.88
N GLY A 202 8.41 -12.16 23.47
CA GLY A 202 9.59 -12.15 24.32
C GLY A 202 10.87 -11.73 23.59
N PHE A 203 11.99 -11.93 24.27
CA PHE A 203 13.32 -11.61 23.75
C PHE A 203 14.26 -12.78 24.01
N ASP A 204 15.13 -13.07 23.04
CA ASP A 204 16.25 -13.99 23.22
C ASP A 204 17.55 -13.17 23.26
N GLU A 205 18.20 -13.21 24.42
CA GLU A 205 19.44 -12.46 24.67
C GLU A 205 20.65 -13.34 24.45
N HIS A 206 21.44 -12.98 23.45
CA HIS A 206 22.68 -13.63 23.11
C HIS A 206 23.86 -12.67 23.28
N SER A 207 25.06 -13.23 23.37
CA SER A 207 26.32 -12.48 23.49
C SER A 207 26.51 -11.47 22.35
N PHE A 208 25.98 -11.77 21.16
CA PHE A 208 26.14 -10.98 19.93
C PHE A 208 24.96 -10.07 19.60
N GLY A 209 23.85 -10.15 20.34
CA GLY A 209 22.65 -9.37 20.06
C GLY A 209 21.40 -9.87 20.77
N THR A 210 20.32 -9.10 20.64
CA THR A 210 19.00 -9.49 21.13
C THR A 210 18.08 -9.70 19.95
N ILE A 211 17.33 -10.81 19.97
CA ILE A 211 16.30 -11.16 18.99
C ILE A 211 14.93 -10.95 19.64
N VAL A 212 13.99 -10.38 18.88
CA VAL A 212 12.59 -10.23 19.27
C VAL A 212 11.80 -11.43 18.75
N ARG A 213 11.02 -12.08 19.63
CA ARG A 213 10.05 -13.10 19.27
C ARG A 213 8.64 -12.52 19.27
N PHE A 214 7.81 -12.97 18.35
CA PHE A 214 6.42 -12.52 18.22
C PHE A 214 5.43 -13.63 18.55
N LYS A 215 4.19 -13.25 18.86
CA LYS A 215 3.06 -14.15 19.08
C LYS A 215 2.55 -14.64 17.73
N ASP A 216 2.11 -15.90 17.69
CA ASP A 216 1.39 -16.48 16.56
C ASP A 216 2.16 -16.47 15.22
N THR A 217 3.50 -16.41 15.27
CA THR A 217 4.39 -16.52 14.11
C THR A 217 5.79 -16.95 14.53
N ASP A 218 6.48 -17.65 13.64
CA ASP A 218 7.89 -18.02 13.81
C ASP A 218 8.86 -16.92 13.35
N TYR A 219 8.34 -15.83 12.79
CA TYR A 219 9.18 -14.68 12.41
C TYR A 219 9.88 -14.10 13.65
N THR A 220 11.15 -13.73 13.46
CA THR A 220 11.94 -13.03 14.47
C THR A 220 12.75 -11.93 13.81
N CYS A 221 13.11 -10.91 14.57
CA CYS A 221 13.96 -9.84 14.05
C CYS A 221 14.94 -9.32 15.11
N PRO A 222 16.07 -8.71 14.70
CA PRO A 222 17.00 -8.10 15.65
C PRO A 222 16.41 -6.84 16.29
N ILE A 223 16.89 -6.53 17.49
CA ILE A 223 16.68 -5.23 18.15
C ILE A 223 18.00 -4.68 18.69
N SER A 224 18.23 -3.39 18.47
CA SER A 224 19.44 -2.74 18.98
C SER A 224 19.42 -2.60 20.51
N LYS A 225 20.58 -2.74 21.17
CA LYS A 225 20.71 -2.68 22.64
C LYS A 225 20.07 -1.45 23.30
N PRO A 226 20.20 -0.20 22.77
CA PRO A 226 19.51 0.96 23.34
C PRO A 226 17.98 0.84 23.22
N LYS A 227 17.47 0.34 22.09
CA LYS A 227 16.04 0.17 21.83
C LYS A 227 15.44 -0.94 22.70
N HIS A 228 16.16 -2.05 22.86
CA HIS A 228 15.78 -3.14 23.76
C HIS A 228 15.64 -2.66 25.21
N ARG A 229 16.62 -1.90 25.73
CA ARG A 229 16.53 -1.28 27.06
C ARG A 229 15.31 -0.36 27.20
N LYS A 230 15.00 0.43 26.18
CA LYS A 230 13.82 1.31 26.16
C LYS A 230 12.52 0.49 26.19
N LEU A 231 12.44 -0.57 25.39
CA LEU A 231 11.25 -1.41 25.27
C LEU A 231 10.98 -2.23 26.55
N LYS A 232 12.02 -2.76 27.20
CA LYS A 232 11.89 -3.41 28.51
C LYS A 232 11.29 -2.50 29.59
N LYS A 233 11.64 -1.20 29.58
CA LYS A 233 11.03 -0.24 30.51
C LYS A 233 9.54 -0.05 30.23
N TYR A 234 9.13 -0.08 28.97
CA TYR A 234 7.74 0.02 28.57
C TYR A 234 6.90 -1.16 29.11
N PHE A 235 7.44 -2.39 29.06
CA PHE A 235 6.77 -3.59 29.59
C PHE A 235 6.81 -3.75 31.12
N LYS A 236 7.69 -3.03 31.83
CA LYS A 236 7.71 -3.05 33.31
C LYS A 236 6.75 -2.04 33.94
N ASN A 237 6.32 -1.05 33.17
CA ASN A 237 5.51 0.07 33.63
C ASN A 237 4.04 -0.01 33.15
N ASN A 238 3.68 -1.05 32.41
CA ASN A 238 2.32 -1.42 32.00
C ASN A 238 2.09 -2.89 32.37
#